data_AF-A0A9R0D395-F1
#
_entry.id   AF-A0A9R0D395-F1
#
_cell.length_a   1.000
_cell.length_b   1.000
_cell.length_c   1.000
_cell.angle_alpha   90.00
_cell.angle_beta   90.00
_cell.angle_gamma   90.00
#
_symmetry.space_group_name_H-M   'P 1'
#
loop_
_entity.id
_entity.type
_entity.pdbx_description
1 polymer ?
#
loop_
_entity_poly.entity_id
_entity_poly.type
_entity_poly.pdbx_seq_one_letter_code
_entity_poly.pdbx_strand_id
1 'polypeptide(L)'
;MEPRTELQKNAMAEARRHELSVYQRALDMQWLDSRMADGRMGRCLALIQREAEMEREFQERTDHAAIVNARAEKETKLGTEVANVRRQEVCQLLRRHYLRERDPSLRDLARKLQAGYVCRDIQQQIIHNEYKRLQEKAEEMRANNILLNALADDKDAMAQEEKQKMERTSQYCKELQQQLVNRQLQKQCQYEDSLIEKKMLEDIMRTISDEDMRELQQKRAITEKMRHEMKTFLQARNAWKEKQKQMVIQEEKNIEEQNKMVSDRSSAILAAREERMRKKEEFTEIMSAKILADEAERNDRTNIIKLLQEQEYLEKNFQDDIAEREKAERVRQDTYNALTKQMEDRRRRESDRKKREAEFRKKVEANLEADLAKEREVHQKKKEKGQLYSQELRKQIEANAIKKKRDDELEEQRAIYVREYDKKWREEVSKEREKMIAEHVPGLLGYVTAGTLLHADLPALKEGAKARPDLAHLDIDHMATSKRPQRFIKCNPQCRVLREF
;
A
#
# COMPACT_ATOMS: atom_id res chain seq x y z
N MET A 1 20.42 -114.76 90.40
CA MET A 1 19.87 -113.61 91.15
C MET A 1 20.85 -113.30 92.25
N GLU A 2 21.77 -112.39 92.00
CA GLU A 2 22.79 -111.89 92.93
C GLU A 2 22.78 -110.36 92.83
N PRO A 3 23.16 -109.60 93.87
CA PRO A 3 23.27 -108.15 93.77
C PRO A 3 24.39 -107.80 92.80
N ARG A 4 24.04 -107.47 91.54
CA ARG A 4 25.00 -107.07 90.50
C ARG A 4 25.90 -105.96 91.02
N THR A 5 27.20 -106.24 91.05
CA THR A 5 28.25 -105.30 91.45
C THR A 5 28.22 -104.05 90.60
N GLU A 6 28.59 -102.90 91.17
CA GLU A 6 28.48 -101.61 90.49
C GLU A 6 29.29 -101.55 89.19
N LEU A 7 30.42 -102.25 89.12
CA LEU A 7 31.21 -102.45 87.91
C LEU A 7 30.39 -103.00 86.74
N GLN A 8 29.50 -103.98 86.95
CA GLN A 8 28.65 -104.53 85.88
C GLN A 8 27.53 -103.57 85.45
N LYS A 9 27.01 -102.77 86.38
CA LYS A 9 26.04 -101.70 86.04
C LYS A 9 26.72 -100.58 85.25
N ASN A 10 27.93 -100.19 85.65
CA ASN A 10 28.72 -99.16 84.99
C ASN A 10 29.15 -99.60 83.59
N ALA A 11 29.65 -100.82 83.41
CA ALA A 11 29.98 -101.37 82.10
C ALA A 11 28.75 -101.43 81.16
N MET A 12 27.58 -101.85 81.65
CA MET A 12 26.33 -101.84 80.86
C MET A 12 25.85 -100.42 80.52
N ALA A 13 26.03 -99.45 81.42
CA ALA A 13 25.69 -98.06 81.18
C ALA A 13 26.67 -97.39 80.19
N GLU A 14 27.96 -97.74 80.28
CA GLU A 14 29.02 -97.24 79.39
C GLU A 14 28.90 -97.84 77.99
N ALA A 15 28.63 -99.14 77.86
CA ALA A 15 28.29 -99.78 76.59
C ALA A 15 27.06 -99.12 75.94
N ARG A 16 25.96 -98.90 76.68
CA ARG A 16 24.80 -98.16 76.16
C ARG A 16 25.12 -96.72 75.76
N ARG A 17 25.95 -96.01 76.52
CA ARG A 17 26.43 -94.66 76.14
C ARG A 17 27.25 -94.70 74.86
N HIS A 18 28.09 -95.72 74.67
CA HIS A 18 28.87 -95.89 73.46
C HIS A 18 27.98 -96.26 72.25
N GLU A 19 27.02 -97.17 72.41
CA GLU A 19 26.04 -97.49 71.37
C GLU A 19 25.23 -96.25 70.97
N LEU A 20 24.65 -95.53 71.93
CA LEU A 20 23.93 -94.27 71.67
C LEU A 20 24.81 -93.23 70.98
N SER A 21 26.07 -93.08 71.40
CA SER A 21 27.06 -92.20 70.74
C SER A 21 27.33 -92.59 69.29
N VAL A 22 27.41 -93.88 68.98
CA VAL A 22 27.59 -94.39 67.61
C VAL A 22 26.33 -94.19 66.77
N TYR A 23 25.14 -94.49 67.30
CA TYR A 23 23.87 -94.23 66.62
C TYR A 23 23.66 -92.74 66.35
N GLN A 24 24.01 -91.88 67.31
CA GLN A 24 23.89 -90.42 67.17
C GLN A 24 24.86 -89.90 66.10
N ARG A 25 26.12 -90.35 66.08
CA ARG A 25 27.06 -90.05 64.98
C ARG A 25 26.56 -90.53 63.62
N ALA A 26 25.94 -91.71 63.54
CA ALA A 26 25.39 -92.22 62.29
C ALA A 26 24.21 -91.37 61.78
N LEU A 27 23.32 -90.92 62.69
CA LEU A 27 22.25 -89.98 62.38
C LEU A 27 22.78 -88.61 61.96
N ASP A 28 23.79 -88.08 62.66
CA ASP A 28 24.43 -86.80 62.32
C ASP A 28 25.10 -86.87 60.94
N MET A 29 25.75 -87.99 60.60
CA MET A 29 26.32 -88.21 59.25
C MET A 29 25.24 -88.31 58.18
N GLN A 30 24.15 -89.05 58.41
CA GLN A 30 23.02 -89.11 57.46
C GLN A 30 22.35 -87.75 57.26
N TRP A 31 22.21 -86.94 58.32
CA TRP A 31 21.69 -85.58 58.23
C TRP A 31 22.63 -84.64 57.47
N LEU A 32 23.95 -84.73 57.71
CA LEU A 32 24.96 -83.99 56.95
C LEU A 32 24.96 -84.39 55.47
N ASP A 33 24.90 -85.67 55.14
CA ASP A 33 24.85 -86.15 53.76
C ASP A 33 23.56 -85.74 53.04
N SER A 34 22.42 -85.78 53.73
CA SER A 34 21.13 -85.27 53.22
C SER A 34 21.21 -83.77 52.94
N ARG A 35 21.68 -82.98 53.92
CA ARG A 35 21.85 -81.52 53.77
C ARG A 35 22.89 -81.16 52.69
N MET A 36 23.93 -81.98 52.52
CA MET A 36 24.90 -81.82 51.44
C MET A 36 24.35 -82.25 50.08
N ALA A 37 23.45 -83.23 50.03
CA ALA A 37 22.70 -83.59 48.83
C ALA A 37 21.73 -82.46 48.43
N ASP A 38 20.97 -81.92 49.37
CA ASP A 38 20.10 -80.75 49.16
C ASP A 38 20.92 -79.52 48.71
N GLY A 39 22.07 -79.27 49.34
CA GLY A 39 22.98 -78.20 48.94
C GLY A 39 23.65 -78.41 47.58
N ARG A 40 23.87 -79.67 47.16
CA ARG A 40 24.30 -80.00 45.78
C ARG A 40 23.14 -79.80 44.80
N MET A 41 21.95 -80.29 45.11
CA MET A 41 20.74 -80.14 44.29
C MET A 41 20.39 -78.67 44.08
N GLY A 42 20.40 -77.86 45.15
CA GLY A 42 20.18 -76.42 45.08
C GLY A 42 21.19 -75.68 44.20
N ARG A 43 22.47 -76.10 44.20
CA ARG A 43 23.48 -75.57 43.27
C ARG A 43 23.23 -76.01 41.82
N CYS A 44 22.85 -77.26 41.59
CA CYS A 44 22.48 -77.73 40.24
C CYS A 44 21.25 -76.99 39.72
N LEU A 45 20.21 -76.82 40.53
CA LEU A 45 19.01 -76.05 40.17
C LEU A 45 19.33 -74.57 39.91
N ALA A 46 20.20 -73.95 40.70
CA ALA A 46 20.66 -72.58 40.47
C ALA A 46 21.50 -72.44 39.18
N LEU A 47 22.28 -73.47 38.81
CA LEU A 47 22.98 -73.51 37.52
C LEU A 47 21.99 -73.64 36.36
N ILE A 48 21.04 -74.57 36.45
CA ILE A 48 19.98 -74.76 35.43
C ILE A 48 19.13 -73.49 35.28
N GLN A 49 18.76 -72.83 36.38
CA GLN A 49 18.04 -71.55 36.35
C GLN A 49 18.86 -70.47 35.65
N ARG A 50 20.16 -70.35 35.97
CA ARG A 50 21.07 -69.39 35.34
C ARG A 50 21.31 -69.68 33.85
N GLU A 51 21.40 -70.95 33.46
CA GLU A 51 21.49 -71.37 32.06
C GLU A 51 20.20 -71.02 31.31
N ALA A 52 19.02 -71.33 31.88
CA ALA A 52 17.73 -70.96 31.31
C ALA A 52 17.53 -69.43 31.22
N GLU A 53 17.99 -68.65 32.20
CA GLU A 53 17.98 -67.18 32.16
C GLU A 53 18.88 -66.66 31.02
N MET A 54 20.10 -67.19 30.88
CA MET A 54 21.02 -66.83 29.79
C MET A 54 20.47 -67.20 28.41
N GLU A 55 19.81 -68.36 28.27
CA GLU A 55 19.13 -68.77 27.04
C GLU A 55 17.94 -67.85 26.72
N ARG A 56 17.14 -67.49 27.74
CA ARG A 56 16.00 -66.58 27.57
C ARG A 56 16.46 -65.18 27.15
N GLU A 57 17.50 -64.64 27.79
CA GLU A 57 18.11 -63.37 27.39
C GLU A 57 18.68 -63.43 25.96
N PHE A 58 19.29 -64.55 25.57
CA PHE A 58 19.80 -64.72 24.21
C PHE A 58 18.65 -64.72 23.19
N GLN A 59 17.58 -65.49 23.46
CA GLN A 59 16.37 -65.54 22.63
C GLN A 59 15.70 -64.15 22.51
N GLU A 60 15.49 -63.46 23.63
CA GLU A 60 14.93 -62.10 23.65
C GLU A 60 15.77 -61.12 22.82
N ARG A 61 17.11 -61.21 22.89
CA ARG A 61 18.02 -60.39 22.06
C ARG A 61 17.93 -60.75 20.58
N THR A 62 17.85 -62.03 20.22
CA THR A 62 17.71 -62.45 18.81
C THR A 62 16.35 -62.05 18.24
N ASP A 63 15.27 -62.19 19.02
CA ASP A 63 13.93 -61.80 18.62
C ASP A 63 13.80 -60.28 18.49
N HIS A 64 14.35 -59.52 19.45
CA HIS A 64 14.40 -58.07 19.36
C HIS A 64 15.24 -57.61 18.15
N ALA A 65 16.38 -58.24 17.87
CA ALA A 65 17.18 -57.95 16.68
C ALA A 65 16.40 -58.27 15.39
N ALA A 66 15.69 -59.39 15.33
CA ALA A 66 14.84 -59.76 14.20
C ALA A 66 13.68 -58.76 14.01
N ILE A 67 13.02 -58.33 15.08
CA ILE A 67 11.95 -57.31 15.05
C ILE A 67 12.49 -55.96 14.56
N VAL A 68 13.65 -55.52 15.05
CA VAL A 68 14.29 -54.27 14.61
C VAL A 68 14.70 -54.34 13.14
N ASN A 69 15.31 -55.44 12.69
CA ASN A 69 15.68 -55.64 11.30
C ASN A 69 14.44 -55.67 10.38
N ALA A 70 13.41 -56.43 10.74
CA ALA A 70 12.15 -56.48 10.00
C ALA A 70 11.42 -55.13 9.96
N ARG A 71 11.58 -54.30 11.01
CA ARG A 71 11.08 -52.92 11.02
C ARG A 71 11.89 -52.01 10.10
N ALA A 72 13.22 -52.07 10.16
CA ALA A 72 14.10 -51.30 9.27
C ALA A 72 13.89 -51.67 7.79
N GLU A 73 13.67 -52.95 7.48
CA GLU A 73 13.27 -53.39 6.14
C GLU A 73 11.93 -52.81 5.68
N LYS A 74 10.93 -52.73 6.56
CA LYS A 74 9.64 -52.11 6.23
C LYS A 74 9.78 -50.60 6.03
N GLU A 75 10.52 -49.92 6.90
CA GLU A 75 10.76 -48.48 6.83
C GLU A 75 11.59 -48.11 5.57
N THR A 76 12.57 -48.93 5.18
CA THR A 76 13.31 -48.73 3.92
C THR A 76 12.46 -49.01 2.68
N LYS A 77 11.66 -50.09 2.65
CA LYS A 77 10.71 -50.37 1.55
C LYS A 77 9.72 -49.22 1.38
N LEU A 78 9.04 -48.80 2.46
CA LEU A 78 8.15 -47.63 2.47
C LEU A 78 8.87 -46.34 2.04
N GLY A 79 10.11 -46.14 2.50
CA GLY A 79 10.94 -45.01 2.07
C GLY A 79 11.21 -44.99 0.56
N THR A 80 11.50 -46.15 -0.04
CA THR A 80 11.67 -46.27 -1.50
C THR A 80 10.37 -46.08 -2.27
N GLU A 81 9.23 -46.58 -1.76
CA GLU A 81 7.91 -46.38 -2.36
C GLU A 81 7.52 -44.90 -2.35
N VAL A 82 7.66 -44.21 -1.21
CA VAL A 82 7.43 -42.76 -1.07
C VAL A 82 8.35 -41.96 -2.00
N ALA A 83 9.63 -42.34 -2.11
CA ALA A 83 10.56 -41.70 -3.05
C ALA A 83 10.15 -41.91 -4.52
N ASN A 84 9.67 -43.11 -4.86
CA ASN A 84 9.19 -43.43 -6.21
C ASN A 84 7.92 -42.65 -6.56
N VAL A 85 6.94 -42.56 -5.65
CA VAL A 85 5.72 -41.75 -5.83
C VAL A 85 6.08 -40.28 -6.05
N ARG A 86 6.89 -39.68 -5.16
CA ARG A 86 7.37 -38.30 -5.32
C ARG A 86 8.10 -38.07 -6.64
N ARG A 87 8.93 -39.03 -7.08
CA ARG A 87 9.63 -38.95 -8.37
C ARG A 87 8.64 -38.99 -9.53
N GLN A 88 7.62 -39.84 -9.48
CA GLN A 88 6.57 -39.89 -10.50
C GLN A 88 5.77 -38.59 -10.56
N GLU A 89 5.39 -38.02 -9.41
CA GLU A 89 4.71 -36.72 -9.31
C GLU A 89 5.54 -35.60 -9.96
N VAL A 90 6.83 -35.50 -9.61
CA VAL A 90 7.76 -34.52 -10.20
C VAL A 90 7.91 -34.73 -11.71
N CYS A 91 8.06 -35.97 -12.18
CA CYS A 91 8.12 -36.27 -13.62
C CYS A 91 6.81 -35.90 -14.34
N GLN A 92 5.65 -36.13 -13.73
CA GLN A 92 4.36 -35.72 -14.29
C GLN A 92 4.25 -34.20 -14.37
N LEU A 93 4.56 -33.47 -13.28
CA LEU A 93 4.52 -32.01 -13.26
C LEU A 93 5.48 -31.39 -14.28
N LEU A 94 6.70 -31.93 -14.41
CA LEU A 94 7.66 -31.50 -15.42
C LEU A 94 7.16 -31.80 -16.85
N ARG A 95 6.47 -32.93 -17.08
CA ARG A 95 5.84 -33.21 -18.37
C ARG A 95 4.69 -32.24 -18.67
N ARG A 96 3.84 -31.91 -17.68
CA ARG A 96 2.79 -30.89 -17.84
C ARG A 96 3.39 -29.53 -18.20
N HIS A 97 4.43 -29.09 -17.47
CA HIS A 97 5.16 -27.85 -17.74
C HIS A 97 5.70 -27.83 -19.18
N TYR A 98 6.40 -28.89 -19.57
CA TYR A 98 6.95 -29.05 -20.91
C TYR A 98 5.88 -29.00 -22.02
N LEU A 99 4.72 -29.64 -21.82
CA LEU A 99 3.59 -29.57 -22.76
C LEU A 99 3.04 -28.13 -22.85
N ARG A 100 2.76 -27.49 -21.71
CA ARG A 100 2.24 -26.11 -21.62
C ARG A 100 3.17 -25.07 -22.23
N GLU A 101 4.49 -25.26 -22.12
CA GLU A 101 5.49 -24.40 -22.75
C GLU A 101 5.67 -24.70 -24.24
N ARG A 102 5.84 -25.96 -24.63
CA ARG A 102 6.20 -26.34 -26.00
C ARG A 102 5.03 -26.22 -26.98
N ASP A 103 3.80 -26.52 -26.55
CA ASP A 103 2.64 -26.44 -27.43
C ASP A 103 2.04 -25.02 -27.48
N PRO A 104 1.93 -24.38 -28.66
CA PRO A 104 1.36 -23.03 -28.77
C PRO A 104 -0.09 -22.93 -28.28
N SER A 105 -0.90 -23.98 -28.46
CA SER A 105 -2.33 -23.93 -28.12
C SER A 105 -2.57 -23.92 -26.61
N LEU A 106 -1.75 -24.65 -25.84
CA LEU A 106 -1.76 -24.61 -24.39
C LEU A 106 -1.19 -23.30 -23.84
N ARG A 107 -0.14 -22.76 -24.47
CA ARG A 107 0.43 -21.46 -24.12
C ARG A 107 -0.58 -20.33 -24.34
N ASP A 108 -1.34 -20.37 -25.42
CA ASP A 108 -2.40 -19.39 -25.72
C ASP A 108 -3.57 -19.50 -24.75
N LEU A 109 -3.96 -20.72 -24.39
CA LEU A 109 -4.95 -20.96 -23.33
C LEU A 109 -4.45 -20.42 -21.99
N ALA A 110 -3.20 -20.70 -21.60
CA ALA A 110 -2.61 -20.20 -20.36
C ALA A 110 -2.63 -18.66 -20.30
N ARG A 111 -2.25 -17.97 -21.39
CA ARG A 111 -2.32 -16.50 -21.47
C ARG A 111 -3.75 -15.97 -21.31
N LYS A 112 -4.74 -16.61 -21.96
CA LYS A 112 -6.16 -16.22 -21.84
C LYS A 112 -6.74 -16.50 -20.45
N LEU A 113 -6.33 -17.58 -19.79
CA LEU A 113 -6.70 -17.86 -18.39
C LEU A 113 -6.07 -16.87 -17.42
N GLN A 114 -4.80 -16.52 -17.61
CA GLN A 114 -4.10 -15.49 -16.82
C GLN A 114 -4.79 -14.12 -16.97
N ALA A 115 -5.17 -13.74 -18.20
CA ALA A 115 -5.97 -12.55 -18.43
C ALA A 115 -7.32 -12.62 -17.69
N GLY A 116 -8.00 -13.78 -17.70
CA GLY A 116 -9.23 -14.00 -16.92
C GLY A 116 -9.06 -13.82 -15.41
N TYR A 117 -7.95 -14.28 -14.82
CA TYR A 117 -7.61 -14.00 -13.42
C TYR A 117 -7.44 -12.49 -13.17
N VAL A 118 -6.67 -11.81 -14.02
CA VAL A 118 -6.45 -10.35 -13.92
C VAL A 118 -7.78 -9.58 -14.04
N CYS A 119 -8.66 -9.94 -14.98
CA CYS A 119 -9.98 -9.33 -15.13
C CYS A 119 -10.87 -9.52 -13.89
N ARG A 120 -10.84 -10.72 -13.28
CA ARG A 120 -11.57 -11.00 -12.04
C ARG A 120 -11.05 -10.15 -10.88
N ASP A 121 -9.74 -10.08 -10.72
CA ASP A 121 -9.11 -9.38 -9.60
C ASP A 121 -9.27 -7.86 -9.75
N ILE A 122 -9.20 -7.31 -10.98
CA ILE A 122 -9.59 -5.92 -11.31
C ILE A 122 -11.06 -5.65 -10.95
N GLN A 123 -11.99 -6.56 -11.29
CA GLN A 123 -13.40 -6.38 -10.94
C GLN A 123 -13.62 -6.38 -9.42
N GLN A 124 -12.88 -7.20 -8.67
CA GLN A 124 -12.90 -7.15 -7.20
C GLN A 124 -12.36 -5.83 -6.65
N GLN A 125 -11.27 -5.30 -7.22
CA GLN A 125 -10.74 -3.98 -6.86
C GLN A 125 -11.74 -2.85 -7.14
N ILE A 126 -12.45 -2.88 -8.28
CA ILE A 126 -13.49 -1.90 -8.60
C ILE A 126 -14.61 -1.93 -7.55
N ILE A 127 -15.12 -3.12 -7.21
CA ILE A 127 -16.16 -3.29 -6.17
C ILE A 127 -15.66 -2.81 -4.80
N HIS A 128 -14.41 -3.10 -4.44
CA HIS A 128 -13.81 -2.63 -3.19
C HIS A 128 -13.66 -1.11 -3.14
N ASN A 129 -13.25 -0.48 -4.25
CA ASN A 129 -13.15 0.98 -4.35
C ASN A 129 -14.52 1.66 -4.33
N GLU A 130 -15.54 1.08 -4.96
CA GLU A 130 -16.94 1.55 -4.86
C GLU A 130 -17.44 1.45 -3.42
N TYR A 131 -17.19 0.34 -2.73
CA TYR A 131 -17.53 0.16 -1.31
C TYR A 131 -16.83 1.21 -0.44
N LYS A 132 -15.52 1.41 -0.61
CA LYS A 132 -14.73 2.41 0.13
C LYS A 132 -15.27 3.83 -0.08
N ARG A 133 -15.59 4.21 -1.32
CA ARG A 133 -16.18 5.52 -1.65
C ARG A 133 -17.55 5.73 -1.00
N LEU A 134 -18.37 4.68 -0.92
CA LEU A 134 -19.66 4.73 -0.22
C LEU A 134 -19.48 4.83 1.30
N GLN A 135 -18.47 4.16 1.85
CA GLN A 135 -18.11 4.25 3.27
C GLN A 135 -17.60 5.66 3.63
N GLU A 136 -16.66 6.21 2.87
CA GLU A 136 -16.13 7.58 3.03
C GLU A 136 -17.29 8.59 3.02
N LYS A 137 -18.19 8.52 2.03
CA LYS A 137 -19.38 9.37 1.98
C LYS A 137 -20.32 9.20 3.18
N ALA A 138 -20.45 8.00 3.72
CA ALA A 138 -21.25 7.74 4.94
C ALA A 138 -20.55 8.23 6.22
N GLU A 139 -19.23 8.35 6.23
CA GLU A 139 -18.44 8.96 7.31
C GLU A 139 -18.49 10.49 7.22
N GLU A 140 -18.35 11.08 6.03
CA GLU A 140 -18.56 12.51 5.76
C GLU A 140 -19.96 12.98 6.19
N MET A 141 -21.02 12.25 5.84
CA MET A 141 -22.38 12.57 6.27
C MET A 141 -22.53 12.51 7.80
N ARG A 142 -21.86 11.55 8.47
CA ARG A 142 -21.87 11.48 9.95
C ARG A 142 -21.11 12.64 10.58
N ALA A 143 -19.94 13.02 10.05
CA ALA A 143 -19.18 14.17 10.52
C ALA A 143 -19.94 15.49 10.32
N ASN A 144 -20.57 15.68 9.16
CA ASN A 144 -21.40 16.85 8.88
C ASN A 144 -22.62 16.94 9.81
N ASN A 145 -23.27 15.83 10.13
CA ASN A 145 -24.38 15.81 11.09
C ASN A 145 -23.91 16.20 12.51
N ILE A 146 -22.72 15.75 12.95
CA ILE A 146 -22.13 16.14 14.24
C ILE A 146 -21.83 17.65 14.26
N LEU A 147 -21.24 18.19 13.18
CA LEU A 147 -20.98 19.63 13.03
C LEU A 147 -22.27 20.47 13.03
N LEU A 148 -23.32 20.01 12.34
CA LEU A 148 -24.62 20.68 12.33
C LEU A 148 -25.29 20.69 13.71
N ASN A 149 -25.17 19.61 14.48
CA ASN A 149 -25.67 19.55 15.85
C ASN A 149 -24.89 20.51 16.75
N ALA A 150 -23.55 20.50 16.71
CA ALA A 150 -22.73 21.45 17.49
C ALA A 150 -23.05 22.92 17.15
N LEU A 151 -23.27 23.25 15.87
CA LEU A 151 -23.70 24.58 15.43
C LEU A 151 -25.13 24.94 15.84
N ALA A 152 -25.98 23.97 16.19
CA ALA A 152 -27.29 24.20 16.78
C ALA A 152 -27.15 24.44 18.29
N ASP A 153 -26.38 23.59 18.98
CA ASP A 153 -26.08 23.72 20.41
C ASP A 153 -25.43 25.08 20.73
N ASP A 154 -24.45 25.53 19.93
CA ASP A 154 -23.82 26.86 20.05
C ASP A 154 -24.81 28.01 19.88
N LYS A 155 -25.77 27.88 18.94
CA LYS A 155 -26.82 28.90 18.72
C LYS A 155 -27.79 28.96 19.89
N ASP A 156 -28.18 27.80 20.41
CA ASP A 156 -29.06 27.72 21.57
C ASP A 156 -28.38 28.25 22.84
N ALA A 157 -27.07 28.00 23.01
CA ALA A 157 -26.27 28.58 24.07
C ALA A 157 -26.17 30.12 23.95
N MET A 158 -25.88 30.64 22.75
CA MET A 158 -25.88 32.09 22.49
C MET A 158 -27.25 32.73 22.76
N ALA A 159 -28.34 32.10 22.33
CA ALA A 159 -29.70 32.57 22.60
C ALA A 159 -30.06 32.54 24.09
N GLN A 160 -29.51 31.59 24.87
CA GLN A 160 -29.64 31.56 26.33
C GLN A 160 -28.83 32.68 26.99
N GLU A 161 -27.60 32.95 26.53
CA GLU A 161 -26.82 34.10 27.02
C GLU A 161 -27.50 35.43 26.76
N GLU A 162 -28.07 35.64 25.56
CA GLU A 162 -28.81 36.87 25.23
C GLU A 162 -30.04 37.03 26.12
N LYS A 163 -30.81 35.96 26.36
CA LYS A 163 -31.93 35.97 27.32
C LYS A 163 -31.45 36.35 28.72
N GLN A 164 -30.38 35.74 29.22
CA GLN A 164 -29.83 36.10 30.55
C GLN A 164 -29.34 37.56 30.62
N LYS A 165 -28.72 38.09 29.55
CA LYS A 165 -28.32 39.50 29.46
C LYS A 165 -29.55 40.43 29.46
N MET A 166 -30.61 40.06 28.74
CA MET A 166 -31.89 40.78 28.72
C MET A 166 -32.60 40.74 30.09
N GLU A 167 -32.58 39.62 30.79
CA GLU A 167 -33.12 39.48 32.14
C GLU A 167 -32.35 40.33 33.16
N ARG A 168 -31.01 40.28 33.14
CA ARG A 168 -30.16 41.10 34.04
C ARG A 168 -30.35 42.59 33.81
N THR A 169 -30.43 43.03 32.54
CA THR A 169 -30.71 44.44 32.22
C THR A 169 -32.13 44.85 32.63
N SER A 170 -33.14 43.98 32.46
CA SER A 170 -34.49 44.21 32.96
C SER A 170 -34.54 44.34 34.49
N GLN A 171 -33.83 43.48 35.23
CA GLN A 171 -33.68 43.56 36.69
C GLN A 171 -33.02 44.89 37.11
N TYR A 172 -31.89 45.24 36.49
CA TYR A 172 -31.18 46.50 36.75
C TYR A 172 -32.05 47.73 36.48
N CYS A 173 -32.83 47.74 35.39
CA CYS A 173 -33.78 48.83 35.11
C CYS A 173 -34.87 48.95 36.19
N LYS A 174 -35.39 47.83 36.72
CA LYS A 174 -36.36 47.84 37.83
C LYS A 174 -35.74 48.36 39.13
N GLU A 175 -34.52 47.94 39.46
CA GLU A 175 -33.77 48.45 40.62
C GLU A 175 -33.54 49.96 40.51
N LEU A 176 -33.14 50.45 39.34
CA LEU A 176 -32.94 51.88 39.09
C LEU A 176 -34.25 52.67 39.20
N GLN A 177 -35.37 52.15 38.68
CA GLN A 177 -36.69 52.74 38.89
C GLN A 177 -37.05 52.81 40.38
N GLN A 178 -36.79 51.74 41.14
CA GLN A 178 -37.08 51.69 42.56
C GLN A 178 -36.18 52.65 43.37
N GLN A 179 -34.91 52.82 43.00
CA GLN A 179 -34.03 53.86 43.56
C GLN A 179 -34.56 55.28 43.29
N LEU A 180 -35.08 55.54 42.09
CA LEU A 180 -35.69 56.83 41.75
C LEU A 180 -36.96 57.11 42.58
N VAL A 181 -37.83 56.10 42.73
CA VAL A 181 -39.02 56.18 43.60
C VAL A 181 -38.63 56.43 45.05
N ASN A 182 -37.67 55.67 45.59
CA ASN A 182 -37.20 55.83 46.96
C ASN A 182 -36.58 57.22 47.20
N ARG A 183 -35.81 57.75 46.24
CA ARG A 183 -35.24 59.09 46.31
C ARG A 183 -36.31 60.19 46.26
N GLN A 184 -37.40 59.97 45.52
CA GLN A 184 -38.53 60.90 45.49
C GLN A 184 -39.33 60.86 46.80
N LEU A 185 -39.55 59.67 47.36
CA LEU A 185 -40.17 59.50 48.68
C LEU A 185 -39.34 60.18 49.78
N GLN A 186 -38.02 60.00 49.77
CA GLN A 186 -37.11 60.65 50.73
C GLN A 186 -37.20 62.18 50.67
N LYS A 187 -37.33 62.78 49.48
CA LYS A 187 -37.57 64.23 49.33
C LYS A 187 -38.93 64.67 49.89
N GLN A 188 -39.96 63.82 49.76
CA GLN A 188 -41.28 64.11 50.33
C GLN A 188 -41.21 64.12 51.86
N CYS A 189 -40.61 63.10 52.48
CA CYS A 189 -40.39 63.09 53.93
C CYS A 189 -39.58 64.30 54.42
N GLN A 190 -38.47 64.63 53.75
CA GLN A 190 -37.66 65.83 54.09
C GLN A 190 -38.46 67.14 53.99
N TYR A 191 -39.39 67.24 53.04
CA TYR A 191 -40.27 68.40 52.91
C TYR A 191 -41.34 68.44 54.01
N GLU A 192 -41.91 67.29 54.39
CA GLU A 192 -42.84 67.16 55.50
C GLU A 192 -42.17 67.53 56.84
N ASP A 193 -40.96 67.00 57.10
CA ASP A 193 -40.14 67.34 58.27
C ASP A 193 -39.85 68.85 58.32
N SER A 194 -39.41 69.45 57.20
CA SER A 194 -39.17 70.89 57.10
C SER A 194 -40.41 71.73 57.38
N LEU A 195 -41.60 71.24 57.02
CA LEU A 195 -42.88 71.91 57.26
C LEU A 195 -43.29 71.81 58.73
N ILE A 196 -43.02 70.66 59.38
CA ILE A 196 -43.21 70.45 60.82
C ILE A 196 -42.27 71.37 61.61
N GLU A 197 -40.98 71.42 61.27
CA GLU A 197 -40.00 72.31 61.88
C GLU A 197 -40.39 73.79 61.72
N LYS A 198 -40.79 74.22 60.52
CA LYS A 198 -41.25 75.60 60.28
C LYS A 198 -42.44 75.96 61.16
N LYS A 199 -43.43 75.08 61.27
CA LYS A 199 -44.60 75.30 62.13
C LYS A 199 -44.20 75.38 63.61
N MET A 200 -43.30 74.50 64.07
CA MET A 200 -42.77 74.54 65.43
C MET A 200 -42.04 75.86 65.73
N LEU A 201 -41.26 76.37 64.78
CA LEU A 201 -40.59 77.67 64.91
C LEU A 201 -41.58 78.84 64.93
N GLU A 202 -42.63 78.81 64.11
CA GLU A 202 -43.71 79.80 64.14
C GLU A 202 -44.46 79.82 65.48
N ASP A 203 -44.77 78.64 66.04
CA ASP A 203 -45.38 78.52 67.37
C ASP A 203 -44.43 79.04 68.48
N ILE A 204 -43.12 78.80 68.40
CA ILE A 204 -42.10 79.35 69.33
C ILE A 204 -42.01 80.88 69.24
N MET A 205 -41.96 81.46 68.03
CA MET A 205 -41.94 82.91 67.87
C MET A 205 -43.19 83.56 68.45
N ARG A 206 -44.34 82.90 68.31
CA ARG A 206 -45.61 83.36 68.86
C ARG A 206 -45.60 83.34 70.39
N THR A 207 -45.14 82.26 71.05
CA THR A 207 -45.02 82.26 72.52
C THR A 207 -44.04 83.32 73.03
N ILE A 208 -42.91 83.55 72.35
CA ILE A 208 -41.99 84.65 72.68
C ILE A 208 -42.72 86.00 72.59
N SER A 209 -43.47 86.26 71.53
CA SER A 209 -44.23 87.52 71.40
C SER A 209 -45.33 87.69 72.46
N ASP A 210 -45.97 86.60 72.89
CA ASP A 210 -46.95 86.59 73.98
C ASP A 210 -46.28 86.77 75.36
N GLU A 211 -45.01 86.39 75.51
CA GLU A 211 -44.19 86.63 76.72
C GLU A 211 -43.68 88.07 76.77
N ASP A 212 -43.12 88.60 75.68
CA ASP A 212 -42.71 90.01 75.55
C ASP A 212 -43.87 90.97 75.84
N MET A 213 -45.08 90.66 75.33
CA MET A 213 -46.28 91.45 75.61
C MET A 213 -46.70 91.40 77.08
N ARG A 214 -46.54 90.25 77.75
CA ARG A 214 -46.78 90.12 79.21
C ARG A 214 -45.73 90.88 80.02
N GLU A 215 -44.45 90.80 79.66
CA GLU A 215 -43.39 91.61 80.28
C GLU A 215 -43.63 93.11 80.11
N LEU A 216 -44.03 93.55 78.91
CA LEU A 216 -44.27 94.96 78.63
C LEU A 216 -45.42 95.52 79.48
N GLN A 217 -46.48 94.72 79.70
CA GLN A 217 -47.58 95.07 80.62
C GLN A 217 -47.10 95.18 82.07
N GLN A 218 -46.28 94.24 82.54
CA GLN A 218 -45.68 94.31 83.89
C GLN A 218 -44.78 95.54 84.06
N LYS A 219 -43.90 95.82 83.08
CA LYS A 219 -43.02 97.00 83.07
C LYS A 219 -43.82 98.30 83.07
N ARG A 220 -44.95 98.39 82.35
CA ARG A 220 -45.87 99.54 82.41
C ARG A 220 -46.46 99.73 83.80
N ALA A 221 -47.00 98.67 84.43
CA ALA A 221 -47.58 98.73 85.76
C ALA A 221 -46.56 99.16 86.84
N ILE A 222 -45.31 98.71 86.74
CA ILE A 222 -44.21 99.16 87.61
C ILE A 222 -43.88 100.64 87.35
N THR A 223 -43.80 101.05 86.08
CA THR A 223 -43.50 102.44 85.69
C THR A 223 -44.58 103.42 86.17
N GLU A 224 -45.85 103.03 86.20
CA GLU A 224 -46.94 103.87 86.72
C GLU A 224 -46.84 104.07 88.23
N LYS A 225 -46.56 103.00 88.99
CA LYS A 225 -46.27 103.10 90.44
C LYS A 225 -45.08 104.04 90.69
N MET A 226 -43.97 103.80 90.00
CA MET A 226 -42.76 104.62 90.13
C MET A 226 -42.95 106.08 89.68
N ARG A 227 -43.83 106.35 88.69
CA ARG A 227 -44.21 107.73 88.32
C ARG A 227 -45.01 108.43 89.41
N HIS A 228 -45.86 107.70 90.13
CA HIS A 228 -46.61 108.25 91.26
C HIS A 228 -45.65 108.68 92.39
N GLU A 229 -44.69 107.82 92.73
CA GLU A 229 -43.62 108.09 93.71
C GLU A 229 -42.64 109.18 93.23
N MET A 230 -42.28 109.20 91.95
CA MET A 230 -41.44 110.25 91.36
C MET A 230 -42.13 111.63 91.44
N LYS A 231 -43.46 111.69 91.30
CA LYS A 231 -44.20 112.96 91.34
C LYS A 231 -44.16 113.60 92.73
N THR A 232 -44.24 112.80 93.80
CA THR A 232 -44.07 113.29 95.18
C THR A 232 -42.61 113.67 95.46
N PHE A 233 -41.63 112.91 94.94
CA PHE A 233 -40.21 113.21 95.11
C PHE A 233 -39.73 114.46 94.34
N LEU A 234 -40.27 114.71 93.14
CA LEU A 234 -39.86 115.84 92.30
C LEU A 234 -40.37 117.19 92.87
N GLN A 235 -41.53 117.19 93.52
CA GLN A 235 -42.03 118.34 94.29
C GLN A 235 -41.04 118.72 95.40
N ALA A 236 -40.43 117.73 96.07
CA ALA A 236 -39.38 117.99 97.07
C ALA A 236 -38.05 118.45 96.45
N ARG A 237 -37.64 117.90 95.29
CA ARG A 237 -36.31 118.18 94.70
C ARG A 237 -36.22 119.50 93.92
N ASN A 238 -37.30 119.97 93.29
CA ASN A 238 -37.25 121.24 92.55
C ASN A 238 -37.05 122.44 93.48
N ALA A 239 -37.43 122.34 94.76
CA ALA A 239 -37.07 123.31 95.79
C ALA A 239 -35.55 123.48 96.03
N TRP A 240 -34.71 122.56 95.51
CA TRP A 240 -33.25 122.57 95.71
C TRP A 240 -32.48 123.03 94.46
N LYS A 241 -32.89 122.63 93.25
CA LYS A 241 -32.01 122.68 92.06
C LYS A 241 -31.85 124.02 91.36
N GLU A 242 -32.67 125.02 91.66
CA GLU A 242 -32.49 126.41 91.20
C GLU A 242 -31.11 127.00 91.55
N LYS A 243 -30.42 126.44 92.56
CA LYS A 243 -29.24 127.04 93.21
C LYS A 243 -27.88 126.91 92.49
N GLN A 244 -27.71 126.18 91.37
CA GLN A 244 -26.35 125.66 91.02
C GLN A 244 -25.81 125.78 89.56
N LYS A 245 -26.59 126.17 88.54
CA LYS A 245 -26.31 125.71 87.14
C LYS A 245 -25.43 126.59 86.20
N GLN A 246 -24.62 127.53 86.68
CA GLN A 246 -24.09 128.65 85.84
C GLN A 246 -22.58 128.58 85.39
N MET A 247 -21.96 127.43 85.03
CA MET A 247 -20.48 127.27 85.19
C MET A 247 -19.50 126.79 84.04
N VAL A 248 -19.86 126.08 82.94
CA VAL A 248 -18.97 124.94 82.50
C VAL A 248 -18.24 124.89 81.12
N ILE A 249 -18.68 125.49 80.00
CA ILE A 249 -18.41 124.94 78.63
C ILE A 249 -17.39 125.74 77.77
N GLN A 250 -16.38 125.12 77.08
CA GLN A 250 -15.55 125.85 76.09
C GLN A 250 -14.72 125.17 74.93
N GLU A 251 -14.27 123.89 74.94
CA GLU A 251 -12.99 123.49 74.22
C GLU A 251 -13.04 122.43 73.05
N GLU A 252 -11.86 121.90 72.64
CA GLU A 252 -11.51 120.77 71.70
C GLU A 252 -11.55 120.95 70.15
N LYS A 253 -10.64 120.29 69.35
CA LYS A 253 -10.90 119.85 67.92
C LYS A 253 -9.94 118.97 67.03
N ASN A 254 -8.66 119.29 66.77
CA ASN A 254 -8.00 119.06 65.43
C ASN A 254 -7.07 117.82 65.22
N ILE A 255 -6.90 117.35 63.94
CA ILE A 255 -5.77 116.62 63.23
C ILE A 255 -6.30 115.61 62.17
N GLU A 256 -5.85 115.62 60.88
CA GLU A 256 -5.95 114.51 59.86
C GLU A 256 -5.43 114.90 58.44
N GLU A 257 -4.85 113.99 57.61
CA GLU A 257 -4.71 114.21 56.12
C GLU A 257 -4.40 112.99 55.17
N GLN A 258 -3.14 112.48 55.04
CA GLN A 258 -2.35 112.71 53.78
C GLN A 258 -2.17 111.66 52.62
N ASN A 259 -1.82 110.38 52.85
CA ASN A 259 -0.97 109.58 51.91
C ASN A 259 -1.65 108.82 50.72
N LYS A 260 -1.25 109.01 49.43
CA LYS A 260 -1.89 108.29 48.27
C LYS A 260 -1.30 108.27 46.81
N MET A 261 -0.08 107.79 46.46
CA MET A 261 0.31 107.53 45.04
C MET A 261 1.30 106.37 44.76
N VAL A 262 1.17 105.72 43.57
CA VAL A 262 2.21 105.04 42.69
C VAL A 262 1.81 103.66 42.12
N SER A 263 2.01 103.49 40.79
CA SER A 263 2.38 102.26 40.01
C SER A 263 1.36 101.70 38.99
N ASP A 264 1.73 101.64 37.70
CA ASP A 264 1.00 100.94 36.62
C ASP A 264 1.86 100.70 35.35
N ARG A 265 1.82 99.47 34.76
CA ARG A 265 2.38 98.96 33.44
C ARG A 265 2.69 97.44 33.50
N SER A 266 2.92 96.64 32.42
CA SER A 266 2.86 96.77 30.93
C SER A 266 2.82 95.34 30.28
N SER A 267 2.86 95.17 28.94
CA SER A 267 2.62 93.88 28.25
C SER A 267 3.28 93.70 26.86
N ALA A 268 3.22 92.43 26.34
CA ALA A 268 3.30 91.96 24.92
C ALA A 268 4.66 91.62 24.22
N ILE A 269 4.85 90.36 23.75
CA ILE A 269 5.50 89.94 22.48
C ILE A 269 5.06 88.49 22.06
N LEU A 270 5.11 88.18 20.74
CA LEU A 270 5.33 86.87 20.04
C LEU A 270 4.14 86.08 19.43
N ALA A 271 3.98 86.20 18.10
CA ALA A 271 3.12 85.36 17.25
C ALA A 271 3.63 85.27 15.78
N ALA A 272 4.56 84.35 15.45
CA ALA A 272 5.18 84.35 14.10
C ALA A 272 5.94 83.05 13.64
N ARG A 273 5.29 81.88 13.45
CA ARG A 273 6.03 80.70 12.86
C ARG A 273 5.20 79.57 12.20
N GLU A 274 4.45 79.86 11.13
CA GLU A 274 3.53 78.86 10.51
C GLU A 274 3.73 78.57 9.00
N GLU A 275 4.65 79.25 8.30
CA GLU A 275 4.74 79.26 6.82
C GLU A 275 5.98 78.52 6.25
N ARG A 276 6.07 77.17 6.31
CA ARG A 276 7.25 76.46 5.73
C ARG A 276 7.14 75.03 5.18
N MET A 277 6.03 74.30 5.31
CA MET A 277 6.02 72.84 5.06
C MET A 277 5.38 72.36 3.75
N ARG A 278 4.92 73.24 2.85
CA ARG A 278 4.07 72.89 1.68
C ARG A 278 4.81 72.74 0.33
N LYS A 279 6.07 72.26 0.31
CA LYS A 279 6.92 72.18 -0.92
C LYS A 279 7.77 70.89 -1.04
N LYS A 280 7.21 69.72 -0.77
CA LYS A 280 7.93 68.43 -0.94
C LYS A 280 7.15 67.31 -1.66
N GLU A 281 5.97 67.61 -2.20
CA GLU A 281 5.08 66.59 -2.78
C GLU A 281 5.27 66.37 -4.30
N GLU A 282 6.02 67.23 -4.99
CA GLU A 282 6.08 67.28 -6.47
C GLU A 282 7.21 66.44 -7.14
N PHE A 283 8.01 65.67 -6.38
CA PHE A 283 9.21 65.01 -6.94
C PHE A 283 9.04 63.53 -7.31
N THR A 284 8.13 62.80 -6.68
CA THR A 284 7.99 61.34 -6.85
C THR A 284 7.15 60.91 -8.06
N GLU A 285 6.40 61.83 -8.69
CA GLU A 285 5.64 61.57 -9.93
C GLU A 285 6.53 61.28 -11.15
N ILE A 286 7.80 61.71 -11.14
CA ILE A 286 8.73 61.56 -12.26
C ILE A 286 9.28 60.12 -12.39
N MET A 287 9.14 59.31 -11.34
CA MET A 287 9.83 58.02 -11.21
C MET A 287 9.04 56.83 -11.77
N SER A 288 7.73 56.98 -11.98
CA SER A 288 6.85 55.95 -12.55
C SER A 288 6.92 55.85 -14.09
N ALA A 289 7.36 56.92 -14.78
CA ALA A 289 7.38 56.98 -16.23
C ALA A 289 8.59 56.30 -16.90
N LYS A 290 9.66 56.00 -16.15
CA LYS A 290 10.94 55.48 -16.72
C LYS A 290 11.06 53.96 -16.78
N ILE A 291 10.25 53.21 -16.02
CA ILE A 291 10.44 51.76 -15.88
C ILE A 291 9.71 50.97 -16.99
N LEU A 292 8.68 51.55 -17.62
CA LEU A 292 7.92 50.92 -18.72
C LEU A 292 8.58 51.05 -20.11
N ALA A 293 9.70 51.76 -20.23
CA ALA A 293 10.43 51.92 -21.49
C ALA A 293 11.47 50.81 -21.75
N ASP A 294 12.14 50.32 -20.70
CA ASP A 294 13.29 49.40 -20.81
C ASP A 294 12.92 47.93 -21.10
N GLU A 295 11.65 47.54 -20.98
CA GLU A 295 11.21 46.15 -21.27
C GLU A 295 10.84 45.92 -22.75
N ALA A 296 10.66 46.99 -23.55
CA ALA A 296 10.44 46.86 -24.99
C ALA A 296 11.70 46.43 -25.75
N GLU A 297 12.87 47.00 -25.42
CA GLU A 297 14.17 46.69 -26.06
C GLU A 297 14.62 45.23 -25.90
N ARG A 298 14.09 44.50 -24.90
CA ARG A 298 14.48 43.10 -24.65
C ARG A 298 13.93 42.12 -25.69
N ASN A 299 12.82 42.45 -26.35
CA ASN A 299 12.19 41.54 -27.32
C ASN A 299 12.86 41.58 -28.70
N ASP A 300 13.50 42.69 -29.08
CA ASP A 300 14.20 42.80 -30.38
C ASP A 300 15.45 41.91 -30.47
N ARG A 301 16.03 41.50 -29.33
CA ARG A 301 17.14 40.52 -29.29
C ARG A 301 16.73 39.09 -29.65
N THR A 302 15.44 38.76 -29.59
CA THR A 302 14.96 37.38 -29.84
C THR A 302 14.67 37.09 -31.32
N ASN A 303 14.50 38.11 -32.16
CA ASN A 303 14.26 37.94 -33.59
C ASN A 303 15.55 37.71 -34.42
N ILE A 304 16.72 38.10 -33.91
CA ILE A 304 18.01 37.92 -34.61
C ILE A 304 18.43 36.44 -34.67
N ILE A 305 18.03 35.62 -33.69
CA ILE A 305 18.41 34.20 -33.61
C ILE A 305 17.73 33.34 -34.69
N LYS A 306 16.61 33.79 -35.28
CA LYS A 306 15.90 33.03 -36.33
C LYS A 306 16.53 33.13 -37.72
N LEU A 307 17.27 34.19 -38.01
CA LEU A 307 17.89 34.41 -39.33
C LEU A 307 19.21 33.63 -39.54
N LEU A 308 19.80 33.09 -38.47
CA LEU A 308 21.02 32.27 -38.55
C LEU A 308 20.74 30.79 -38.85
N GLN A 309 19.49 30.33 -38.81
CA GLN A 309 19.12 28.95 -39.13
C GLN A 309 18.80 28.72 -40.62
N GLU A 310 18.69 29.77 -41.44
CA GLU A 310 18.41 29.66 -42.88
C GLU A 310 19.69 29.59 -43.75
N GLN A 311 20.87 29.97 -43.24
CA GLN A 311 22.13 29.89 -44.00
C GLN A 311 22.78 28.49 -43.98
N GLU A 312 22.66 27.71 -42.90
CA GLU A 312 23.21 26.34 -42.83
C GLU A 312 22.48 25.31 -43.71
N TYR A 313 21.31 25.66 -44.26
CA TYR A 313 20.51 24.76 -45.12
C TYR A 313 20.91 24.82 -46.61
N LEU A 314 21.66 25.85 -47.04
CA LEU A 314 21.98 26.07 -48.46
C LEU A 314 23.39 25.59 -48.87
N GLU A 315 24.32 25.40 -47.94
CA GLU A 315 25.70 24.98 -48.27
C GLU A 315 25.87 23.46 -48.48
N LYS A 316 24.87 22.66 -48.09
CA LYS A 316 24.91 21.19 -48.28
C LYS A 316 24.65 20.71 -49.71
N ASN A 317 23.98 21.51 -50.54
CA ASN A 317 23.59 21.12 -51.89
C ASN A 317 24.66 21.40 -52.96
N PHE A 318 25.80 22.01 -52.60
CA PHE A 318 26.87 22.37 -53.56
C PHE A 318 28.01 21.36 -53.65
N GLN A 319 27.98 20.27 -52.85
CA GLN A 319 29.03 19.24 -52.83
C GLN A 319 28.68 17.96 -53.61
N ASP A 320 27.40 17.69 -53.90
CA ASP A 320 26.97 16.50 -54.64
C ASP A 320 27.08 16.65 -56.18
N ASP A 321 26.98 17.87 -56.72
CA ASP A 321 26.99 18.16 -58.17
C ASP A 321 28.38 18.01 -58.86
N ILE A 322 29.45 17.82 -58.09
CA ILE A 322 30.82 17.68 -58.62
C ILE A 322 31.16 16.21 -58.96
N ALA A 323 30.48 15.24 -58.33
CA ALA A 323 30.76 13.81 -58.52
C ALA A 323 30.20 13.20 -59.82
N GLU A 324 29.29 13.90 -60.52
CA GLU A 324 28.59 13.34 -61.68
C GLU A 324 29.30 13.55 -63.04
N ARG A 325 30.19 14.55 -63.15
CA ARG A 325 30.79 14.94 -64.44
C ARG A 325 31.97 14.07 -64.90
N GLU A 326 32.66 13.37 -64.01
CA GLU A 326 33.86 12.55 -64.36
C GLU A 326 33.57 11.15 -64.93
N LYS A 327 32.30 10.71 -64.98
CA LYS A 327 31.92 9.40 -65.53
C LYS A 327 31.67 9.40 -67.04
N ALA A 328 31.53 10.57 -67.67
CA ALA A 328 31.08 10.67 -69.06
C ALA A 328 32.19 10.50 -70.13
N GLU A 329 33.46 10.74 -69.80
CA GLU A 329 34.53 10.83 -70.82
C GLU A 329 35.19 9.50 -71.21
N ARG A 330 35.26 8.53 -70.28
CA ARG A 330 35.97 7.25 -70.50
C ARG A 330 35.31 6.31 -71.53
N VAL A 331 34.03 6.54 -71.89
CA VAL A 331 33.25 5.62 -72.75
C VAL A 331 33.49 5.86 -74.25
N ARG A 332 34.09 6.98 -74.66
CA ARG A 332 34.24 7.35 -76.08
C ARG A 332 35.48 6.78 -76.79
N GLN A 333 36.45 6.23 -76.07
CA GLN A 333 37.77 5.90 -76.64
C GLN A 333 37.94 4.42 -77.07
N ASP A 334 37.19 3.50 -76.46
CA ASP A 334 37.35 2.05 -76.70
C ASP A 334 36.72 1.54 -78.01
N THR A 335 35.74 2.24 -78.57
CA THR A 335 34.96 1.77 -79.73
C THR A 335 35.70 1.87 -81.07
N TYR A 336 36.75 2.70 -81.16
CA TYR A 336 37.48 2.95 -82.42
C TYR A 336 38.50 1.83 -82.76
N ASN A 337 39.05 1.15 -81.76
CA ASN A 337 40.18 0.22 -81.94
C ASN A 337 39.80 -1.19 -82.40
N ALA A 338 38.51 -1.54 -82.42
CA ALA A 338 38.05 -2.91 -82.70
C ALA A 338 37.93 -3.25 -84.20
N LEU A 339 37.73 -2.25 -85.07
CA LEU A 339 37.30 -2.48 -86.46
C LEU A 339 38.45 -2.87 -87.42
N THR A 340 39.69 -2.47 -87.11
CA THR A 340 40.84 -2.59 -88.04
C THR A 340 41.45 -4.00 -88.15
N LYS A 341 41.22 -4.90 -87.18
CA LYS A 341 41.87 -6.24 -87.14
C LYS A 341 41.25 -7.31 -88.05
N GLN A 342 40.06 -7.10 -88.62
CA GLN A 342 39.30 -8.20 -89.25
C GLN A 342 39.73 -8.55 -90.70
N MET A 343 40.47 -7.67 -91.38
CA MET A 343 40.63 -7.73 -92.84
C MET A 343 41.81 -8.57 -93.35
N GLU A 344 42.84 -8.82 -92.53
CA GLU A 344 44.10 -9.42 -93.02
C GLU A 344 44.08 -10.96 -93.10
N ASP A 345 43.32 -11.64 -92.24
CA ASP A 345 43.33 -13.11 -92.09
C ASP A 345 42.75 -13.90 -93.26
N ARG A 346 42.08 -13.24 -94.21
CA ARG A 346 41.26 -13.94 -95.23
C ARG A 346 42.07 -14.49 -96.42
N ARG A 347 43.27 -13.97 -96.70
CA ARG A 347 44.01 -14.23 -97.96
C ARG A 347 44.96 -15.44 -97.96
N ARG A 348 45.43 -15.95 -96.81
CA ARG A 348 46.51 -16.96 -96.77
C ARG A 348 46.10 -18.43 -96.97
N ARG A 349 44.79 -18.76 -96.93
CA ARG A 349 44.33 -20.16 -96.73
C ARG A 349 44.20 -21.03 -97.99
N GLU A 350 44.29 -20.47 -99.19
CA GLU A 350 43.76 -21.14 -100.40
C GLU A 350 44.81 -21.93 -101.22
N SER A 351 46.10 -21.57 -101.14
CA SER A 351 47.14 -22.15 -102.00
C SER A 351 47.64 -23.55 -101.55
N ASP A 352 47.64 -23.84 -100.26
CA ASP A 352 48.23 -25.07 -99.71
C ASP A 352 47.39 -26.34 -99.96
N ARG A 353 46.12 -26.19 -100.36
CA ARG A 353 45.16 -27.30 -100.43
C ARG A 353 45.51 -28.31 -101.52
N LYS A 354 45.90 -27.84 -102.70
CA LYS A 354 45.95 -28.65 -103.94
C LYS A 354 47.07 -29.70 -103.97
N LYS A 355 48.22 -29.47 -103.32
CA LYS A 355 49.36 -30.40 -103.39
C LYS A 355 49.18 -31.65 -102.50
N ARG A 356 48.39 -31.54 -101.42
CA ARG A 356 48.20 -32.64 -100.45
C ARG A 356 47.22 -33.72 -100.91
N GLU A 357 46.35 -33.43 -101.88
CA GLU A 357 45.28 -34.34 -102.33
C GLU A 357 45.78 -35.54 -103.14
N ALA A 358 46.93 -35.44 -103.83
CA ALA A 358 47.44 -36.49 -104.72
C ALA A 358 48.13 -37.64 -103.96
N GLU A 359 49.04 -37.32 -103.04
CA GLU A 359 49.78 -38.30 -102.22
C GLU A 359 48.86 -39.03 -101.22
N PHE A 360 47.75 -38.40 -100.86
CA PHE A 360 46.73 -38.97 -99.97
C PHE A 360 46.11 -40.25 -100.54
N ARG A 361 45.72 -40.26 -101.83
CA ARG A 361 44.94 -41.36 -102.43
C ARG A 361 45.65 -42.72 -102.33
N LYS A 362 46.96 -42.80 -102.63
CA LYS A 362 47.71 -44.06 -102.58
C LYS A 362 47.92 -44.61 -101.17
N LYS A 363 47.90 -43.77 -100.12
CA LYS A 363 47.92 -44.22 -98.72
C LYS A 363 46.56 -44.70 -98.23
N VAL A 364 45.46 -44.20 -98.81
CA VAL A 364 44.09 -44.56 -98.40
C VAL A 364 43.77 -46.02 -98.73
N GLU A 365 44.12 -46.50 -99.93
CA GLU A 365 43.79 -47.85 -100.39
C GLU A 365 44.46 -48.94 -99.54
N ALA A 366 45.76 -48.81 -99.24
CA ALA A 366 46.49 -49.77 -98.39
C ALA A 366 46.05 -49.74 -96.92
N ASN A 367 45.59 -48.59 -96.42
CA ASN A 367 45.04 -48.51 -95.06
C ASN A 367 43.66 -49.19 -94.97
N LEU A 368 42.79 -49.02 -95.97
CA LEU A 368 41.44 -49.59 -95.99
C LEU A 368 41.42 -51.11 -95.77
N GLU A 369 42.31 -51.86 -96.43
CA GLU A 369 42.36 -53.33 -96.28
C GLU A 369 42.85 -53.76 -94.88
N ALA A 370 43.87 -53.08 -94.35
CA ALA A 370 44.38 -53.33 -93.00
C ALA A 370 43.38 -52.92 -91.90
N ASP A 371 42.56 -51.91 -92.16
CA ASP A 371 41.55 -51.43 -91.23
C ASP A 371 40.29 -52.31 -91.25
N LEU A 372 39.84 -52.80 -92.42
CA LEU A 372 38.74 -53.78 -92.52
C LEU A 372 39.00 -55.09 -91.74
N ALA A 373 40.25 -55.55 -91.66
CA ALA A 373 40.61 -56.72 -90.86
C ALA A 373 40.49 -56.43 -89.34
N LYS A 374 41.03 -55.28 -88.89
CA LYS A 374 40.92 -54.83 -87.49
C LYS A 374 39.47 -54.57 -87.11
N GLU A 375 38.65 -54.02 -88.02
CA GLU A 375 37.23 -53.74 -87.78
C GLU A 375 36.44 -54.99 -87.42
N ARG A 376 36.73 -56.16 -88.03
CA ARG A 376 36.06 -57.42 -87.71
C ARG A 376 36.36 -57.90 -86.28
N GLU A 377 37.64 -57.87 -85.86
CA GLU A 377 38.01 -58.18 -84.48
C GLU A 377 37.43 -57.17 -83.49
N VAL A 378 37.51 -55.88 -83.81
CA VAL A 378 36.95 -54.80 -83.00
C VAL A 378 35.44 -54.96 -82.86
N HIS A 379 34.74 -55.40 -83.91
CA HIS A 379 33.30 -55.67 -83.88
C HIS A 379 32.95 -56.85 -82.98
N GLN A 380 33.70 -57.96 -83.03
CA GLN A 380 33.52 -59.10 -82.11
C GLN A 380 33.79 -58.68 -80.64
N LYS A 381 34.93 -58.04 -80.38
CA LYS A 381 35.31 -57.53 -79.05
C LYS A 381 34.32 -56.47 -78.53
N LYS A 382 33.72 -55.64 -79.40
CA LYS A 382 32.63 -54.71 -79.06
C LYS A 382 31.34 -55.45 -78.70
N LYS A 383 30.99 -56.52 -79.41
CA LYS A 383 29.78 -57.33 -79.14
C LYS A 383 29.88 -58.02 -77.78
N GLU A 384 31.02 -58.64 -77.47
CA GLU A 384 31.27 -59.29 -76.18
C GLU A 384 31.28 -58.28 -75.03
N LYS A 385 32.01 -57.16 -75.17
CA LYS A 385 32.00 -56.06 -74.18
C LYS A 385 30.60 -55.47 -74.00
N GLY A 386 29.81 -55.34 -75.07
CA GLY A 386 28.43 -54.88 -75.03
C GLY A 386 27.50 -55.86 -74.29
N GLN A 387 27.72 -57.17 -74.42
CA GLN A 387 26.98 -58.19 -73.67
C GLN A 387 27.33 -58.16 -72.18
N LEU A 388 28.62 -58.10 -71.84
CA LEU A 388 29.08 -57.98 -70.45
C LEU A 388 28.55 -56.70 -69.81
N TYR A 389 28.72 -55.55 -70.48
CA TYR A 389 28.18 -54.27 -70.03
C TYR A 389 26.65 -54.30 -69.87
N SER A 390 25.91 -54.95 -70.78
CA SER A 390 24.46 -55.10 -70.64
C SER A 390 24.07 -55.99 -69.46
N GLN A 391 24.87 -56.99 -69.08
CA GLN A 391 24.62 -57.82 -67.91
C GLN A 391 24.95 -57.07 -66.61
N GLU A 392 26.06 -56.34 -66.58
CA GLU A 392 26.44 -55.47 -65.45
C GLU A 392 25.42 -54.34 -65.24
N LEU A 393 24.97 -53.69 -66.32
CA LEU A 393 23.95 -52.65 -66.27
C LEU A 393 22.61 -53.20 -65.76
N ARG A 394 22.21 -54.42 -66.16
CA ARG A 394 21.01 -55.09 -65.58
C ARG A 394 21.17 -55.35 -64.08
N LYS A 395 22.32 -55.89 -63.65
CA LYS A 395 22.62 -56.08 -62.21
C LYS A 395 22.61 -54.76 -61.44
N GLN A 396 23.12 -53.67 -62.03
CA GLN A 396 23.06 -52.32 -61.43
C GLN A 396 21.63 -51.78 -61.36
N ILE A 397 20.80 -51.98 -62.39
CA ILE A 397 19.38 -51.59 -62.38
C ILE A 397 18.62 -52.38 -61.31
N GLU A 398 18.83 -53.69 -61.21
CA GLU A 398 18.24 -54.54 -60.18
C GLU A 398 18.69 -54.14 -58.77
N ALA A 399 19.99 -53.91 -58.57
CA ALA A 399 20.53 -53.44 -57.29
C ALA A 399 19.99 -52.04 -56.90
N ASN A 400 19.88 -51.12 -57.85
CA ASN A 400 19.27 -49.80 -57.64
C ASN A 400 17.77 -49.90 -57.35
N ALA A 401 17.04 -50.81 -57.99
CA ALA A 401 15.63 -51.04 -57.70
C ALA A 401 15.43 -51.64 -56.30
N ILE A 402 16.28 -52.58 -55.87
CA ILE A 402 16.28 -53.13 -54.51
C ILE A 402 16.64 -52.04 -53.49
N LYS A 403 17.66 -51.22 -53.77
CA LYS A 403 18.05 -50.11 -52.91
C LYS A 403 16.90 -49.11 -52.76
N LYS A 404 16.30 -48.68 -53.87
CA LYS A 404 15.16 -47.76 -53.86
C LYS A 404 13.99 -48.31 -53.04
N LYS A 405 13.61 -49.58 -53.21
CA LYS A 405 12.56 -50.21 -52.40
C LYS A 405 12.86 -50.15 -50.89
N ARG A 406 14.10 -50.41 -50.47
CA ARG A 406 14.51 -50.28 -49.06
C ARG A 406 14.49 -48.83 -48.57
N ASP A 407 14.91 -47.90 -49.40
CA ASP A 407 14.89 -46.47 -49.07
C ASP A 407 13.43 -45.98 -48.94
N ASP A 408 12.54 -46.37 -49.86
CA ASP A 408 11.08 -46.13 -49.83
C ASP A 408 10.44 -46.77 -48.57
N GLU A 409 10.72 -48.04 -48.26
CA GLU A 409 10.24 -48.76 -47.05
C GLU A 409 10.70 -48.07 -45.74
N LEU A 410 11.95 -47.58 -45.70
CA LEU A 410 12.48 -46.84 -44.55
C LEU A 410 11.83 -45.45 -44.41
N GLU A 411 11.50 -44.79 -45.52
CA GLU A 411 10.76 -43.52 -45.51
C GLU A 411 9.31 -43.72 -45.05
N GLU A 412 8.63 -44.77 -45.51
CA GLU A 412 7.29 -45.14 -45.03
C GLU A 412 7.28 -45.43 -43.51
N GLN A 413 8.25 -46.22 -43.01
CA GLN A 413 8.39 -46.49 -41.57
C GLN A 413 8.62 -45.20 -40.77
N ARG A 414 9.45 -44.27 -41.27
CA ARG A 414 9.65 -42.95 -40.64
C ARG A 414 8.38 -42.11 -40.67
N ALA A 415 7.64 -42.11 -41.78
CA ALA A 415 6.39 -41.38 -41.90
C ALA A 415 5.30 -41.92 -40.95
N ILE A 416 5.21 -43.25 -40.78
CA ILE A 416 4.34 -43.90 -39.80
C ILE A 416 4.76 -43.50 -38.38
N TYR A 417 6.05 -43.60 -38.04
CA TYR A 417 6.56 -43.21 -36.73
C TYR A 417 6.26 -41.75 -36.37
N VAL A 418 6.48 -40.81 -37.30
CA VAL A 418 6.18 -39.38 -37.11
C VAL A 418 4.67 -39.17 -36.93
N ARG A 419 3.82 -39.82 -37.74
CA ARG A 419 2.35 -39.73 -37.60
C ARG A 419 1.87 -40.28 -36.26
N GLU A 420 2.42 -41.39 -35.78
CA GLU A 420 2.11 -41.93 -34.46
C GLU A 420 2.59 -41.03 -33.33
N TYR A 421 3.78 -40.44 -33.45
CA TYR A 421 4.33 -39.50 -32.48
C TYR A 421 3.46 -38.24 -32.39
N ASP A 422 3.10 -37.65 -33.53
CA ASP A 422 2.17 -36.51 -33.62
C ASP A 422 0.79 -36.84 -33.04
N LYS A 423 0.28 -38.05 -33.28
CA LYS A 423 -0.99 -38.50 -32.70
C LYS A 423 -0.90 -38.58 -31.18
N LYS A 424 0.13 -39.23 -30.64
CA LYS A 424 0.40 -39.33 -29.19
C LYS A 424 0.59 -37.94 -28.56
N TRP A 425 1.30 -37.04 -29.24
CA TRP A 425 1.47 -35.65 -28.82
C TRP A 425 0.12 -34.91 -28.72
N ARG A 426 -0.72 -34.99 -29.75
CA ARG A 426 -2.06 -34.36 -29.74
C ARG A 426 -2.97 -34.95 -28.66
N GLU A 427 -2.91 -36.25 -28.41
CA GLU A 427 -3.65 -36.91 -27.33
C GLU A 427 -3.17 -36.44 -25.94
N GLU A 428 -1.86 -36.27 -25.73
CA GLU A 428 -1.30 -35.68 -24.49
C GLU A 428 -1.72 -34.21 -24.33
N VAL A 429 -1.64 -33.42 -25.39
CA VAL A 429 -2.06 -32.01 -25.40
C VAL A 429 -3.55 -31.84 -25.12
N SER A 430 -4.43 -32.70 -25.68
CA SER A 430 -5.87 -32.68 -25.37
C SER A 430 -6.14 -32.96 -23.90
N LYS A 431 -5.52 -34.00 -23.34
CA LYS A 431 -5.66 -34.35 -21.91
C LYS A 431 -5.14 -33.26 -20.99
N GLU A 432 -4.09 -32.55 -21.38
CA GLU A 432 -3.58 -31.42 -20.60
C GLU A 432 -4.45 -30.16 -20.74
N ARG A 433 -5.05 -29.93 -21.92
CA ARG A 433 -6.06 -28.90 -22.14
C ARG A 433 -7.28 -29.15 -21.25
N GLU A 434 -7.81 -30.36 -21.24
CA GLU A 434 -8.95 -30.79 -20.41
C GLU A 434 -8.66 -30.51 -18.92
N LYS A 435 -7.48 -30.89 -18.42
CA LYS A 435 -7.04 -30.59 -17.04
C LYS A 435 -6.96 -29.10 -16.75
N MET A 436 -6.29 -28.31 -17.61
CA MET A 436 -6.22 -26.85 -17.44
C MET A 436 -7.61 -26.21 -17.37
N ILE A 437 -8.57 -26.75 -18.12
CA ILE A 437 -9.94 -26.26 -18.14
C ILE A 437 -10.69 -26.65 -16.86
N ALA A 438 -10.62 -27.91 -16.44
CA ALA A 438 -11.22 -28.37 -15.19
C ALA A 438 -10.62 -27.65 -13.95
N GLU A 439 -9.30 -27.43 -13.93
CA GLU A 439 -8.56 -26.76 -12.85
C GLU A 439 -8.91 -25.25 -12.76
N HIS A 440 -8.88 -24.51 -13.88
CA HIS A 440 -8.90 -23.04 -13.87
C HIS A 440 -10.23 -22.40 -14.27
N VAL A 441 -10.91 -22.93 -15.31
CA VAL A 441 -12.05 -22.22 -15.94
C VAL A 441 -13.27 -22.04 -15.04
N PRO A 442 -13.69 -23.01 -14.20
CA PRO A 442 -14.84 -22.82 -13.31
C PRO A 442 -14.75 -21.54 -12.47
N GLY A 443 -13.58 -21.29 -11.85
CA GLY A 443 -13.33 -20.11 -11.03
C GLY A 443 -13.14 -18.80 -11.79
N LEU A 444 -13.23 -18.83 -13.12
CA LEU A 444 -13.11 -17.71 -14.05
C LEU A 444 -14.34 -17.53 -14.95
N LEU A 445 -15.41 -18.30 -14.73
CA LEU A 445 -16.66 -18.15 -15.50
C LEU A 445 -17.18 -16.71 -15.41
N GLY A 446 -17.38 -16.08 -16.56
CA GLY A 446 -17.78 -14.68 -16.69
C GLY A 446 -16.64 -13.65 -16.78
N TYR A 447 -15.38 -14.09 -16.62
CA TYR A 447 -14.16 -13.27 -16.72
C TYR A 447 -13.22 -13.70 -17.86
N VAL A 448 -13.37 -14.92 -18.39
CA VAL A 448 -12.62 -15.40 -19.57
C VAL A 448 -13.14 -14.75 -20.86
N THR A 449 -12.24 -14.37 -21.76
CA THR A 449 -12.58 -13.77 -23.07
C THR A 449 -13.28 -14.75 -24.01
N ALA A 450 -14.14 -14.22 -24.88
CA ALA A 450 -14.90 -15.00 -25.85
C ALA A 450 -13.98 -15.81 -26.80
N GLY A 451 -14.40 -17.02 -27.18
CA GLY A 451 -13.61 -17.90 -28.04
C GLY A 451 -12.37 -18.54 -27.39
N THR A 452 -12.22 -18.46 -26.06
CA THR A 452 -11.19 -19.22 -25.32
C THR A 452 -11.57 -20.70 -25.17
N LEU A 453 -12.86 -20.96 -24.96
CA LEU A 453 -13.43 -22.29 -24.74
C LEU A 453 -14.03 -22.83 -26.04
N LEU A 454 -13.72 -24.09 -26.34
CA LEU A 454 -14.27 -24.87 -27.44
C LEU A 454 -15.45 -25.70 -26.94
N HIS A 455 -16.32 -26.14 -27.85
CA HIS A 455 -17.46 -27.00 -27.48
C HIS A 455 -17.01 -28.36 -26.91
N ALA A 456 -15.85 -28.87 -27.34
CA ALA A 456 -15.23 -30.07 -26.80
C ALA A 456 -14.77 -29.94 -25.34
N ASP A 457 -14.59 -28.71 -24.83
CA ASP A 457 -14.10 -28.46 -23.47
C ASP A 457 -15.21 -28.54 -22.40
N LEU A 458 -16.48 -28.58 -22.81
CA LEU A 458 -17.63 -28.57 -21.89
C LEU A 458 -17.67 -29.72 -20.88
N PRO A 459 -17.30 -30.99 -21.19
CA PRO A 459 -17.29 -32.07 -20.20
C PRO A 459 -16.31 -31.79 -19.06
N ALA A 460 -15.08 -31.36 -19.38
CA ALA A 460 -14.05 -31.02 -18.40
C ALA A 460 -14.47 -29.80 -17.54
N LEU A 461 -15.13 -28.81 -18.15
CA LEU A 461 -15.70 -27.68 -17.44
C LEU A 461 -16.79 -28.11 -16.43
N LYS A 462 -17.67 -29.05 -16.80
CA LYS A 462 -18.69 -29.60 -15.88
C LYS A 462 -18.07 -30.35 -14.72
N GLU A 463 -17.02 -31.12 -14.97
CA GLU A 463 -16.29 -31.85 -13.91
C GLU A 463 -15.66 -30.87 -12.91
N GLY A 464 -14.92 -29.87 -13.41
CA GLY A 464 -14.32 -28.83 -12.56
C GLY A 464 -15.34 -27.98 -11.80
N ALA A 465 -16.51 -27.71 -12.39
CA ALA A 465 -17.60 -26.99 -11.71
C ALA A 465 -18.29 -27.85 -10.64
N LYS A 466 -18.47 -29.16 -10.86
CA LYS A 466 -19.00 -30.09 -9.85
C LYS A 466 -18.07 -30.30 -8.67
N ALA A 467 -16.76 -30.26 -8.89
CA ALA A 467 -15.75 -30.29 -7.82
C ALA A 467 -15.81 -29.06 -6.90
N ARG A 468 -16.56 -28.01 -7.29
CA ARG A 468 -16.64 -26.73 -6.59
C ARG A 468 -18.06 -26.46 -6.09
N PRO A 469 -18.32 -26.51 -4.77
CA PRO A 469 -19.68 -26.40 -4.22
C PRO A 469 -20.33 -25.03 -4.51
N ASP A 470 -19.52 -23.98 -4.67
CA ASP A 470 -19.93 -22.65 -5.09
C ASP A 470 -20.46 -22.59 -6.54
N LEU A 471 -20.13 -23.56 -7.38
CA LEU A 471 -20.43 -23.58 -8.82
C LEU A 471 -21.27 -24.78 -9.28
N ALA A 472 -21.46 -25.78 -8.41
CA ALA A 472 -22.17 -27.03 -8.72
C ALA A 472 -23.64 -26.85 -9.15
N HIS A 473 -24.24 -25.69 -8.89
CA HIS A 473 -25.62 -25.33 -9.27
C HIS A 473 -25.74 -24.66 -10.65
N LEU A 474 -24.63 -24.42 -11.36
CA LEU A 474 -24.62 -23.74 -12.66
C LEU A 474 -24.99 -24.70 -13.81
N ASP A 475 -26.03 -24.34 -14.57
CA ASP A 475 -26.41 -25.03 -15.80
C ASP A 475 -25.50 -24.60 -16.98
N ILE A 476 -24.36 -25.28 -17.07
CA ILE A 476 -23.33 -25.05 -18.09
C ILE A 476 -23.86 -25.39 -19.51
N ASP A 477 -24.79 -26.33 -19.65
CA ASP A 477 -25.36 -26.69 -20.96
C ASP A 477 -26.28 -25.59 -21.48
N HIS A 478 -27.12 -25.03 -20.61
CA HIS A 478 -27.92 -23.86 -20.98
C HIS A 478 -27.03 -22.65 -21.28
N MET A 479 -25.98 -22.40 -20.48
CA MET A 479 -25.03 -21.30 -20.73
C MET A 479 -24.33 -21.45 -22.10
N ALA A 480 -23.90 -22.65 -22.47
CA ALA A 480 -23.21 -22.91 -23.74
C ALA A 480 -24.12 -22.83 -24.98
N THR A 481 -25.42 -23.11 -24.83
CA THR A 481 -26.40 -23.11 -25.93
C THR A 481 -27.16 -21.79 -26.07
N SER A 482 -27.20 -20.95 -25.03
CA SER A 482 -27.97 -19.71 -25.07
C SER A 482 -27.32 -18.64 -25.98
N LYS A 483 -27.93 -18.40 -27.15
CA LYS A 483 -27.58 -17.26 -28.03
C LYS A 483 -27.99 -15.88 -27.47
N ARG A 484 -28.79 -15.86 -26.40
CA ARG A 484 -29.15 -14.63 -25.69
C ARG A 484 -28.09 -14.38 -24.61
N PRO A 485 -27.42 -13.22 -24.56
CA PRO A 485 -26.57 -12.89 -23.43
C PRO A 485 -27.46 -12.84 -22.18
N GLN A 486 -27.29 -13.81 -21.27
CA GLN A 486 -27.99 -13.79 -19.98
C GLN A 486 -27.54 -12.54 -19.21
N ARG A 487 -28.42 -11.53 -19.21
CA ARG A 487 -28.21 -10.29 -18.47
C ARG A 487 -28.39 -10.59 -16.98
N PHE A 488 -27.30 -10.87 -16.27
CA PHE A 488 -27.29 -10.72 -14.82
C PHE A 488 -27.76 -9.29 -14.49
N ILE A 489 -28.78 -9.18 -13.64
CA ILE A 489 -29.65 -7.99 -13.48
C ILE A 489 -28.92 -6.74 -12.93
N LYS A 490 -27.60 -6.83 -12.69
CA LYS A 490 -26.74 -5.74 -12.18
C LYS A 490 -25.42 -5.58 -12.95
N CYS A 491 -25.38 -5.88 -14.25
CA CYS A 491 -24.17 -5.65 -15.05
C CYS A 491 -24.02 -4.14 -15.37
N ASN A 492 -23.20 -3.43 -14.57
CA ASN A 492 -22.84 -2.02 -14.75
C ASN A 492 -22.27 -1.79 -16.17
N PRO A 493 -22.59 -0.70 -16.90
CA PRO A 493 -22.02 -0.40 -18.22
C PRO A 493 -20.48 -0.53 -18.33
N GLN A 494 -19.72 -0.38 -17.25
CA GLN A 494 -18.27 -0.62 -17.26
C GLN A 494 -17.89 -2.11 -17.50
N CYS A 495 -18.68 -3.08 -17.01
CA CYS A 495 -18.51 -4.51 -17.33
C CYS A 495 -18.76 -4.83 -18.81
N ARG A 496 -19.38 -3.91 -19.56
CA ARG A 496 -19.62 -4.07 -21.00
C ARG A 496 -18.36 -3.75 -21.81
N VAL A 497 -17.66 -2.69 -21.44
CA VAL A 497 -16.36 -2.30 -22.05
C VAL A 497 -15.32 -3.41 -21.86
N LEU A 498 -15.27 -4.04 -20.68
CA LEU A 498 -14.34 -5.15 -20.38
C LEU A 498 -14.72 -6.51 -20.99
N ARG A 499 -15.82 -6.61 -21.75
CA ARG A 499 -16.26 -7.83 -22.45
C ARG A 499 -16.32 -7.68 -23.97
N GLU A 500 -16.22 -6.46 -24.47
CA GLU A 500 -16.20 -6.12 -25.89
C GLU A 500 -14.76 -5.88 -26.41
N PHE A 501 -13.75 -6.02 -25.52
CA PHE A 501 -12.32 -6.22 -25.78
C PHE A 501 -11.86 -7.60 -25.26
#